data_AF-A0A397U2G0-F1
#
_entry.id   AF-A0A397U2G0-F1
#
_cell.length_a   1.000
_cell.length_b   1.000
_cell.length_c   1.000
_cell.angle_alpha   90.00
_cell.angle_beta   90.00
_cell.angle_gamma   90.00
#
_symmetry.space_group_name_H-M   'P 1'
#
loop_
_entity.id
_entity.type
_entity.pdbx_description
1 polymer ?
#
loop_
_entity_poly.entity_id
_entity_poly.type
_entity_poly.pdbx_seq_one_letter_code
_entity_poly.pdbx_strand_id
1 'polypeptide(L)'
;MHDRYTDEGRSTMFKKYFGKTRLSHSITELVIPAAIKNCSHLFTRYDACKNSKNNEVNNTFVDILMSTTAAPTFFPPHKIGNKAFIDGVMYLNNPASTAYDEAIRYNVPKEKISVLSLGTGYYLPDPSNPDQYSNLLFWAQEQPKMMISAQEYETDCKMYRELKNRYQRWQVFFEEPIRFDDYGSIPNLLELGYQYIEELDCSDENPINTLVESFDLVKCFLV
;
A
#
# COMPACT_ATOMS: atom_id res chain seq x y z
N MET A 1 0.58 9.25 -25.82
CA MET A 1 0.53 8.10 -24.89
C MET A 1 -0.82 8.19 -24.22
N HIS A 2 -1.70 7.21 -24.45
CA HIS A 2 -3.01 7.15 -23.77
C HIS A 2 -2.90 6.10 -22.66
N ASP A 3 -3.47 6.40 -21.50
CA ASP A 3 -3.57 5.44 -20.39
C ASP A 3 -4.37 4.21 -20.81
N ARG A 4 -4.05 3.06 -20.21
CA ARG A 4 -4.66 1.78 -20.60
C ARG A 4 -6.15 1.71 -20.31
N TYR A 5 -6.61 2.39 -19.26
CA TYR A 5 -7.99 2.40 -18.80
C TYR A 5 -8.51 3.82 -18.55
N THR A 6 -9.82 4.00 -18.65
CA THR A 6 -10.50 5.24 -18.26
C THR A 6 -10.87 5.23 -16.76
N ASP A 7 -11.21 6.41 -16.24
CA ASP A 7 -11.62 6.57 -14.83
C ASP A 7 -13.08 6.23 -14.54
N GLU A 8 -13.89 6.01 -15.58
CA GLU A 8 -15.36 5.95 -15.44
C GLU A 8 -15.83 4.84 -14.49
N GLY A 9 -15.26 3.63 -14.64
CA GLY A 9 -15.62 2.48 -13.81
C GLY A 9 -15.26 2.70 -12.33
N ARG A 10 -14.02 3.12 -12.05
CA ARG A 10 -13.54 3.41 -10.69
C ARG A 10 -14.32 4.57 -10.06
N SER A 11 -14.51 5.66 -10.80
CA SER A 11 -15.25 6.84 -10.32
C SER A 11 -16.69 6.48 -9.96
N THR A 12 -17.36 5.70 -10.80
CA THR A 12 -18.74 5.24 -10.55
C THR A 12 -18.81 4.36 -9.32
N MET A 13 -17.91 3.38 -9.19
CA MET A 13 -17.81 2.51 -8.03
C MET A 13 -17.55 3.30 -6.74
N PHE A 14 -16.52 4.15 -6.70
CA PHE A 14 -16.18 4.91 -5.50
C PHE A 14 -17.30 5.88 -5.11
N LYS A 15 -17.93 6.56 -6.07
CA LYS A 15 -19.10 7.42 -5.79
C LYS A 15 -20.28 6.63 -5.23
N LYS A 16 -20.53 5.42 -5.73
CA LYS A 16 -21.60 4.54 -5.24
C LYS A 16 -21.42 4.18 -3.76
N TYR A 17 -20.21 3.81 -3.35
CA TYR A 17 -19.96 3.34 -1.97
C TYR A 17 -19.62 4.46 -0.98
N PHE A 18 -18.86 5.48 -1.41
CA PHE A 18 -18.34 6.51 -0.53
C PHE A 18 -19.05 7.86 -0.65
N GLY A 19 -19.81 8.08 -1.73
CA GLY A 19 -20.61 9.28 -1.92
C GLY A 19 -19.83 10.58 -1.70
N LYS A 20 -20.25 11.37 -0.70
CA LYS A 20 -19.61 12.63 -0.30
C LYS A 20 -18.86 12.52 1.03
N THR A 21 -18.64 11.31 1.54
CA THR A 21 -17.97 11.06 2.81
C THR A 21 -16.55 11.61 2.75
N ARG A 22 -16.15 12.34 3.80
CA ARG A 22 -14.84 12.95 3.92
C ARG A 22 -13.94 12.15 4.85
N LEU A 23 -12.63 12.28 4.68
CA LEU A 23 -11.64 11.54 5.46
C LEU A 23 -11.79 11.73 6.98
N SER A 24 -12.12 12.94 7.42
CA SER A 24 -12.43 13.25 8.82
C SER A 24 -13.67 12.54 9.39
N HIS A 25 -14.46 11.85 8.56
CA HIS A 25 -15.56 10.99 9.02
C HIS A 25 -15.16 9.51 9.15
N SER A 26 -13.92 9.14 8.83
CA SER A 26 -13.42 7.79 9.10
C SER A 26 -13.49 7.46 10.59
N ILE A 27 -13.81 6.21 10.91
CA ILE A 27 -13.92 5.68 12.28
C ILE A 27 -12.55 5.40 12.92
N THR A 28 -11.51 5.22 12.09
CA THR A 28 -10.12 4.99 12.52
C THR A 28 -9.19 5.99 11.84
N GLU A 29 -8.02 6.18 12.43
CA GLU A 29 -6.93 6.87 11.74
C GLU A 29 -6.53 6.11 10.48
N LEU A 30 -6.28 6.88 9.42
CA LEU A 30 -5.93 6.40 8.09
C LEU A 30 -4.74 7.21 7.59
N VAL A 31 -3.81 6.54 6.93
CA VAL A 31 -2.64 7.13 6.27
C VAL A 31 -2.60 6.58 4.85
N ILE A 32 -3.15 7.33 3.89
CA ILE A 32 -3.29 6.86 2.51
C ILE A 32 -2.29 7.61 1.62
N PRO A 33 -1.28 6.92 1.06
CA PRO A 33 -0.26 7.56 0.23
C PRO A 33 -0.79 7.88 -1.18
N ALA A 34 -0.27 8.96 -1.74
CA ALA A 34 -0.35 9.31 -3.14
C ALA A 34 0.93 10.06 -3.53
N ALA A 35 1.06 10.48 -4.79
CA ALA A 35 2.17 11.32 -5.22
C ALA A 35 1.70 12.53 -6.01
N ILE A 36 2.39 13.66 -5.84
CA ILE A 36 2.13 14.94 -6.52
C ILE A 36 3.46 15.57 -6.88
N LYS A 37 3.62 16.10 -8.11
CA LYS A 37 4.78 16.96 -8.49
C LYS A 37 6.14 16.44 -8.00
N ASN A 38 6.40 15.15 -8.18
CA ASN A 38 7.63 14.45 -7.80
C ASN A 38 7.90 14.35 -6.28
N CYS A 39 6.87 14.43 -5.44
CA CYS A 39 6.96 14.09 -4.02
C CYS A 39 5.81 13.19 -3.59
N SER A 40 5.99 12.51 -2.46
CA SER A 40 4.91 11.80 -1.78
C SER A 40 3.92 12.79 -1.15
N HIS A 41 2.67 12.36 -1.06
CA HIS A 41 1.60 13.05 -0.35
C HIS A 41 0.86 12.03 0.51
N LEU A 42 0.48 12.43 1.72
CA LEU A 42 -0.30 11.59 2.62
C LEU A 42 -1.66 12.24 2.87
N PHE A 43 -2.71 11.51 2.55
CA PHE A 43 -4.04 11.81 3.05
C PHE A 43 -4.17 11.19 4.42
N THR A 44 -4.18 12.02 5.47
CA THR A 44 -4.28 11.55 6.85
C THR A 44 -5.59 12.00 7.49
N ARG A 45 -6.24 11.08 8.22
CA ARG A 45 -7.41 11.45 9.02
C ARG A 45 -7.06 12.52 10.05
N TYR A 46 -5.91 12.40 10.72
CA TYR A 46 -5.46 13.34 11.72
C TYR A 46 -5.44 14.79 11.22
N ASP A 47 -4.82 15.04 10.06
CA ASP A 47 -4.75 16.40 9.49
C ASP A 47 -6.12 16.85 8.98
N ALA A 48 -6.92 15.93 8.42
CA ALA A 48 -8.29 16.20 8.01
C ALA A 48 -9.19 16.61 9.19
N CYS A 49 -9.04 15.99 10.36
CA CYS A 49 -9.77 16.36 11.58
C CYS A 49 -9.36 17.74 12.11
N LYS A 50 -8.04 18.01 12.17
CA LYS A 50 -7.53 19.33 12.58
C LYS A 50 -7.98 20.45 11.64
N ASN A 51 -8.19 20.13 10.36
CA ASN A 51 -8.57 21.08 9.33
C ASN A 51 -9.93 20.75 8.72
N SER A 52 -10.91 20.36 9.54
CA SER A 52 -12.20 19.81 9.07
C SER A 52 -12.98 20.71 8.10
N LYS A 53 -12.81 22.04 8.21
CA LYS A 53 -13.43 23.04 7.33
C LYS A 53 -12.64 23.30 6.03
N ASN A 54 -11.39 22.86 5.95
CA ASN A 54 -10.55 23.03 4.77
C ASN A 54 -10.73 21.82 3.83
N ASN A 55 -11.47 22.02 2.75
CA ASN A 55 -11.74 20.97 1.77
C ASN A 55 -10.50 20.50 0.99
N GLU A 56 -9.42 21.27 0.97
CA GLU A 56 -8.15 20.88 0.33
C GLU A 56 -7.34 19.88 1.19
N VAL A 57 -7.62 19.81 2.49
CA VAL A 57 -7.00 18.88 3.44
C VAL A 57 -7.96 17.76 3.83
N ASN A 58 -9.24 18.08 4.07
CA ASN A 58 -10.30 17.14 4.40
C ASN A 58 -11.01 16.63 3.13
N ASN A 59 -10.26 15.97 2.23
CA ASN A 59 -10.78 15.51 0.95
C ASN A 59 -11.87 14.43 1.09
N THR A 60 -12.64 14.21 0.02
CA THR A 60 -13.60 13.12 -0.04
C THR A 60 -12.88 11.78 -0.22
N PHE A 61 -13.46 10.69 0.26
CA PHE A 61 -12.93 9.35 -0.02
C PHE A 61 -12.87 9.06 -1.51
N VAL A 62 -13.81 9.58 -2.30
CA VAL A 62 -13.77 9.45 -3.76
C VAL A 62 -12.50 10.07 -4.33
N ASP A 63 -12.17 11.30 -3.93
CA ASP A 63 -10.94 11.96 -4.39
C ASP A 63 -9.69 11.20 -3.97
N ILE A 64 -9.63 10.76 -2.71
CA ILE A 64 -8.49 10.05 -2.15
C ILE A 64 -8.27 8.71 -2.87
N LEU A 65 -9.34 7.93 -3.07
CA LEU A 65 -9.28 6.64 -3.74
C LEU A 65 -8.92 6.77 -5.22
N MET A 66 -9.46 7.79 -5.91
CA MET A 66 -9.06 8.10 -7.29
C MET A 66 -7.58 8.48 -7.39
N SER A 67 -7.06 9.24 -6.42
CA SER A 67 -5.64 9.63 -6.35
C SER A 67 -4.72 8.44 -6.07
N THR A 68 -4.94 7.70 -4.98
CA THR A 68 -4.04 6.60 -4.56
C THR A 68 -4.02 5.44 -5.54
N THR A 69 -5.07 5.24 -6.34
CA THR A 69 -5.14 4.14 -7.32
C THR A 69 -4.87 4.58 -8.77
N ALA A 70 -4.48 5.85 -8.99
CA ALA A 70 -4.11 6.36 -10.31
C ALA A 70 -2.72 5.86 -10.73
N ALA A 71 -2.60 4.54 -10.89
CA ALA A 71 -1.35 3.84 -11.21
C ALA A 71 -0.81 4.31 -12.56
N PRO A 72 0.46 4.77 -12.65
CA PRO A 72 1.07 5.19 -13.90
C PRO A 72 0.94 4.12 -14.98
N THR A 73 0.72 4.54 -16.22
CA THR A 73 0.46 3.70 -17.41
C THR A 73 -0.91 3.01 -17.45
N PHE A 74 -1.56 2.82 -16.31
CA PHE A 74 -2.89 2.21 -16.21
C PHE A 74 -4.01 3.24 -16.23
N PHE A 75 -3.86 4.32 -15.46
CA PHE A 75 -4.90 5.32 -15.26
C PHE A 75 -4.35 6.74 -15.33
N PRO A 76 -5.17 7.71 -15.78
CA PRO A 76 -4.79 9.12 -15.80
C PRO A 76 -4.62 9.67 -14.37
N PRO A 77 -3.79 10.72 -14.17
CA PRO A 77 -3.69 11.41 -12.90
C PRO A 77 -5.02 12.04 -12.45
N HIS A 78 -5.40 11.85 -11.18
CA HIS A 78 -6.60 12.46 -10.60
C HIS A 78 -6.34 13.90 -10.18
N LYS A 79 -7.27 14.82 -10.47
CA LYS A 79 -7.11 16.24 -10.15
C LYS A 79 -7.95 16.65 -8.94
N ILE A 80 -7.31 17.27 -7.96
CA ILE A 80 -7.97 17.93 -6.84
C ILE A 80 -7.49 19.39 -6.82
N GLY A 81 -8.39 20.31 -7.19
CA GLY A 81 -8.03 21.70 -7.44
C GLY A 81 -6.96 21.81 -8.53
N ASN A 82 -5.84 22.47 -8.22
CA ASN A 82 -4.72 22.67 -9.14
C ASN A 82 -3.61 21.61 -9.02
N LYS A 83 -3.85 20.54 -8.25
CA LYS A 83 -2.88 19.45 -8.02
C LYS A 83 -3.32 18.22 -8.80
N ALA A 84 -2.37 17.58 -9.48
CA ALA A 84 -2.55 16.30 -10.15
C ALA A 84 -1.85 15.21 -9.32
N PHE A 85 -2.61 14.19 -8.97
CA PHE A 85 -2.20 13.09 -8.13
C PHE A 85 -2.05 11.82 -8.95
N ILE A 86 -1.03 11.05 -8.63
CA ILE A 86 -0.86 9.68 -9.11
C ILE A 86 -0.73 8.75 -7.90
N ASP A 87 -0.75 7.45 -8.18
CA ASP A 87 -0.53 6.40 -7.20
C ASP A 87 0.74 6.62 -6.36
N GLY A 88 0.66 6.28 -5.08
CA GLY A 88 1.75 6.38 -4.11
C GLY A 88 2.88 5.38 -4.34
N VAL A 89 2.69 4.36 -5.19
CA VAL A 89 3.66 3.28 -5.51
C VAL A 89 5.07 3.79 -5.83
N MET A 90 5.19 4.99 -6.39
CA MET A 90 6.50 5.59 -6.71
C MET A 90 7.34 5.92 -5.47
N TYR A 91 6.71 6.12 -4.31
CA TYR A 91 7.36 6.59 -3.09
C TYR A 91 7.06 5.75 -1.86
N LEU A 92 5.88 5.12 -1.80
CA LEU A 92 5.32 4.51 -0.60
C LEU A 92 4.46 3.27 -0.92
N ASN A 93 5.03 2.31 -1.67
CA ASN A 93 4.33 1.07 -2.02
C ASN A 93 4.07 0.16 -0.80
N ASN A 94 5.02 0.12 0.15
CA ASN A 94 4.80 -0.43 1.49
C ASN A 94 4.70 0.74 2.48
N PRO A 95 3.49 1.21 2.83
CA PRO A 95 3.32 2.38 3.70
C PRO A 95 3.56 2.08 5.19
N ALA A 96 3.94 0.85 5.57
CA ALA A 96 4.09 0.42 6.97
C ALA A 96 4.98 1.36 7.80
N SER A 97 6.16 1.71 7.28
CA SER A 97 7.05 2.61 8.00
C SER A 97 6.53 4.03 8.08
N THR A 98 5.82 4.50 7.05
CA THR A 98 5.22 5.83 7.06
C THR A 98 4.08 5.91 8.07
N ALA A 99 3.24 4.88 8.15
CA ALA A 99 2.20 4.81 9.16
C ALA A 99 2.74 4.73 10.59
N TYR A 100 3.84 4.01 10.80
CA TYR A 100 4.57 4.01 12.08
C TYR A 100 5.05 5.42 12.45
N ASP A 101 5.69 6.13 11.51
CA ASP A 101 6.17 7.49 11.72
C ASP A 101 5.00 8.46 12.00
N GLU A 102 3.86 8.28 11.33
CA GLU A 102 2.63 9.06 11.57
C GLU A 102 2.00 8.75 12.93
N ALA A 103 1.96 7.49 13.38
CA ALA A 103 1.50 7.14 14.72
C ALA A 103 2.36 7.83 15.80
N ILE A 104 3.68 7.91 15.61
CA ILE A 104 4.57 8.68 16.49
C ILE A 104 4.23 10.17 16.44
N ARG A 105 4.01 10.74 15.24
CA ARG A 105 3.57 12.14 15.07
C ARG A 105 2.28 12.43 15.82
N TYR A 106 1.40 11.43 15.97
CA TYR A 106 0.16 11.51 16.73
C TYR A 106 0.34 11.32 18.25
N ASN A 107 1.58 11.23 18.72
CA ASN A 107 1.97 11.01 20.12
C ASN A 107 1.60 9.62 20.65
N VAL A 108 1.59 8.60 19.80
CA VAL A 108 1.50 7.20 20.25
C VAL A 108 2.89 6.78 20.76
N PRO A 109 3.01 6.29 22.02
CA PRO A 109 4.29 5.80 22.53
C PRO A 109 4.83 4.66 21.67
N LYS A 110 6.11 4.70 21.29
CA LYS A 110 6.73 3.74 20.36
C LYS A 110 6.57 2.30 20.82
N GLU A 111 6.61 2.06 22.13
CA GLU A 111 6.50 0.75 22.78
C GLU A 111 5.10 0.16 22.64
N LYS A 112 4.12 1.02 22.35
CA LYS A 112 2.71 0.67 22.13
C LYS A 112 2.34 0.68 20.64
N ILE A 113 3.29 0.55 19.73
CA ILE A 113 2.98 0.44 18.29
C ILE A 113 3.35 -0.97 17.82
N SER A 114 2.39 -1.69 17.29
CA SER A 114 2.61 -2.93 16.55
C SER A 114 2.11 -2.71 15.14
N VAL A 115 2.78 -3.32 14.16
CA VAL A 115 2.48 -3.13 12.74
C VAL A 115 2.39 -4.50 12.07
N LEU A 116 1.22 -4.78 11.52
CA LEU A 116 1.01 -5.85 10.56
C LEU A 116 1.01 -5.22 9.16
N SER A 117 1.93 -5.64 8.32
CA SER A 117 2.02 -5.23 6.92
C SER A 117 1.61 -6.40 6.03
N LEU A 118 0.58 -6.20 5.21
CA LEU A 118 0.08 -7.21 4.28
C LEU A 118 0.56 -6.89 2.87
N GLY A 119 1.21 -7.86 2.23
CA GLY A 119 1.66 -7.77 0.86
C GLY A 119 0.62 -8.27 -0.14
N THR A 120 0.71 -7.80 -1.38
CA THR A 120 -0.15 -8.24 -2.50
C THR A 120 0.46 -9.38 -3.31
N GLY A 121 1.48 -10.04 -2.76
CA GLY A 121 2.24 -11.07 -3.44
C GLY A 121 3.37 -10.53 -4.31
N TYR A 122 4.38 -11.38 -4.56
CA TYR A 122 5.58 -10.99 -5.30
C TYR A 122 6.13 -12.18 -6.09
N TYR A 123 6.57 -11.94 -7.32
CA TYR A 123 7.28 -12.93 -8.13
C TYR A 123 8.78 -12.62 -8.13
N LEU A 124 9.60 -13.58 -7.70
CA LEU A 124 11.06 -13.49 -7.79
C LEU A 124 11.51 -14.11 -9.13
N PRO A 125 12.01 -13.32 -10.09
CA PRO A 125 12.57 -13.89 -11.31
C PRO A 125 13.80 -14.77 -10.99
N ASP A 126 13.96 -15.86 -11.73
CA ASP A 126 15.10 -16.77 -11.58
C ASP A 126 16.44 -15.99 -11.78
N PRO A 127 17.31 -15.94 -10.75
CA PRO A 127 18.57 -15.21 -10.83
C PRO A 127 19.60 -15.86 -11.78
N SER A 128 19.33 -17.04 -12.33
CA SER A 128 20.28 -17.85 -13.09
C SER A 128 20.62 -17.35 -14.51
N ASN A 129 19.92 -16.32 -15.04
CA ASN A 129 20.12 -15.83 -16.41
C ASN A 129 20.67 -14.39 -16.48
N PRO A 130 22.01 -14.21 -16.38
CA PRO A 130 22.64 -12.89 -16.33
C PRO A 130 22.65 -12.12 -17.66
N ASP A 131 22.39 -12.75 -18.80
CA ASP A 131 22.48 -12.11 -20.12
C ASP A 131 21.40 -11.02 -20.33
N GLN A 132 20.31 -11.11 -19.57
CA GLN A 132 19.20 -10.15 -19.63
C GLN A 132 19.58 -8.75 -19.10
N TYR A 133 20.54 -8.65 -18.17
CA TYR A 133 20.98 -7.40 -17.57
C TYR A 133 21.82 -6.50 -18.50
N SER A 134 22.11 -6.93 -19.73
CA SER A 134 22.75 -6.08 -20.75
C SER A 134 21.76 -5.46 -21.73
N ASN A 135 20.49 -5.87 -21.70
CA ASN A 135 19.47 -5.49 -22.67
C ASN A 135 18.70 -4.23 -22.24
N LEU A 136 18.73 -3.19 -23.06
CA LEU A 136 18.02 -1.93 -22.81
C LEU A 136 16.50 -2.11 -22.68
N LEU A 137 15.90 -3.00 -23.47
CA LEU A 137 14.45 -3.27 -23.39
C LEU A 137 14.08 -3.94 -22.07
N PHE A 138 14.94 -4.84 -21.58
CA PHE A 138 14.78 -5.48 -20.28
C PHE A 138 14.76 -4.42 -19.18
N TRP A 139 15.77 -3.55 -19.13
CA TRP A 139 15.82 -2.48 -18.13
C TRP A 139 14.64 -1.51 -18.22
N ALA A 140 14.20 -1.16 -19.43
CA ALA A 140 13.03 -0.28 -19.60
C ALA A 140 11.74 -0.87 -19.02
N GLN A 141 11.62 -2.21 -18.96
CA GLN A 141 10.44 -2.91 -18.44
C GLN A 141 10.55 -3.29 -16.97
N GLU A 142 11.74 -3.73 -16.53
CA GLU A 142 11.93 -4.32 -15.20
C GLU A 142 12.44 -3.31 -14.16
N GLN A 143 13.10 -2.22 -14.57
CA GLN A 143 13.62 -1.23 -13.63
C GLN A 143 12.55 -0.64 -12.70
N PRO A 144 11.35 -0.24 -13.17
CA PRO A 144 10.32 0.26 -12.28
C PRO A 144 9.89 -0.79 -11.24
N LYS A 145 9.74 -2.05 -11.65
CA LYS A 145 9.38 -3.15 -10.74
C LYS A 145 10.45 -3.35 -9.69
N MET A 146 11.71 -3.45 -10.09
CA MET A 146 12.83 -3.63 -9.16
C MET A 146 12.94 -2.49 -8.14
N MET A 147 12.72 -1.24 -8.56
CA MET A 147 12.73 -0.09 -7.65
C MET A 147 11.60 -0.16 -6.63
N ILE A 148 10.40 -0.58 -7.04
CA ILE A 148 9.26 -0.79 -6.15
C ILE A 148 9.61 -1.88 -5.13
N SER A 149 10.12 -3.03 -5.57
CA SER A 149 10.50 -4.13 -4.67
C SER A 149 11.60 -3.72 -3.68
N ALA A 150 12.59 -2.95 -4.14
CA ALA A 150 13.66 -2.45 -3.28
C ALA A 150 13.10 -1.56 -2.17
N GLN A 151 12.13 -0.70 -2.48
CA GLN A 151 11.46 0.16 -1.49
C GLN A 151 10.68 -0.66 -0.45
N GLU A 152 9.99 -1.71 -0.88
CA GLU A 152 9.29 -2.62 0.05
C GLU A 152 10.28 -3.31 0.99
N TYR A 153 11.37 -3.85 0.45
CA TYR A 153 12.44 -4.50 1.21
C TYR A 153 13.12 -3.55 2.20
N GLU A 154 13.43 -2.31 1.77
CA GLU A 154 14.00 -1.29 2.65
C GLU A 154 13.05 -0.93 3.81
N THR A 155 11.75 -0.84 3.51
CA THR A 155 10.71 -0.63 4.51
C THR A 155 10.71 -1.76 5.54
N ASP A 156 10.70 -3.01 5.08
CA ASP A 156 10.73 -4.18 5.95
C ASP A 156 11.99 -4.19 6.83
N CYS A 157 13.17 -3.95 6.25
CA CYS A 157 14.43 -3.84 6.98
C CYS A 157 14.41 -2.76 8.08
N LYS A 158 13.85 -1.58 7.78
CA LYS A 158 13.67 -0.50 8.77
C LYS A 158 12.74 -0.97 9.88
N MET A 159 11.60 -1.56 9.53
CA MET A 159 10.56 -1.93 10.48
C MET A 159 10.98 -3.08 11.39
N TYR A 160 11.64 -4.12 10.88
CA TYR A 160 12.21 -5.18 11.72
C TYR A 160 13.27 -4.66 12.68
N ARG A 161 14.08 -3.66 12.29
CA ARG A 161 15.05 -3.02 13.19
C ARG A 161 14.39 -2.25 14.33
N GLU A 162 13.34 -1.50 14.03
CA GLU A 162 12.64 -0.63 14.99
C GLU A 162 11.69 -1.39 15.93
N LEU A 163 10.89 -2.31 15.37
CA LEU A 163 9.79 -2.95 16.08
C LEU A 163 10.08 -4.40 16.48
N LYS A 164 11.09 -5.04 15.87
CA LYS A 164 11.43 -6.46 16.10
C LYS A 164 10.20 -7.34 15.91
N ASN A 165 9.81 -8.11 16.92
CA ASN A 165 8.65 -8.99 16.92
C ASN A 165 7.29 -8.27 16.85
N ARG A 166 7.25 -6.95 17.05
CA ARG A 166 6.03 -6.14 16.89
C ARG A 166 5.80 -5.69 15.45
N TYR A 167 6.71 -6.04 14.53
CA TYR A 167 6.48 -5.93 13.09
C TYR A 167 6.29 -7.32 12.50
N GLN A 168 5.18 -7.51 11.79
CA GLN A 168 4.96 -8.71 10.98
C GLN A 168 4.67 -8.30 9.55
N ARG A 169 5.41 -8.87 8.59
CA ARG A 169 5.14 -8.75 7.16
C ARG A 169 4.63 -10.09 6.66
N TRP A 170 3.40 -10.09 6.16
CA TRP A 170 2.74 -11.26 5.60
C TRP A 170 2.73 -11.10 4.08
N GLN A 171 3.59 -11.87 3.41
CA GLN A 171 3.92 -11.72 2.00
C GLN A 171 3.87 -13.08 1.31
N VAL A 172 3.04 -13.19 0.29
CA VAL A 172 2.98 -14.36 -0.60
C VAL A 172 4.06 -14.25 -1.67
N PHE A 173 4.70 -15.37 -2.02
CA PHE A 173 5.61 -15.45 -3.16
C PHE A 173 4.97 -16.31 -4.24
N PHE A 174 4.85 -15.75 -5.45
CA PHE A 174 4.26 -16.44 -6.59
C PHE A 174 5.31 -17.29 -7.30
N GLU A 175 4.90 -18.48 -7.74
CA GLU A 175 5.73 -19.33 -8.61
C GLU A 175 5.82 -18.78 -10.04
N GLU A 176 4.77 -18.08 -10.49
CA GLU A 176 4.66 -17.50 -11.83
C GLU A 176 4.21 -16.02 -11.76
N PRO A 177 4.63 -15.17 -12.71
CA PRO A 177 4.28 -13.76 -12.67
C PRO A 177 2.79 -13.54 -12.95
N ILE A 178 2.09 -12.94 -11.99
CA ILE A 178 0.71 -12.47 -12.14
C ILE A 178 0.72 -10.98 -12.49
N ARG A 179 -0.01 -10.60 -13.55
CA ARG A 179 -0.08 -9.19 -13.98
C ARG A 179 -1.00 -8.40 -13.06
N PHE A 180 -0.64 -7.14 -12.83
CA PHE A 180 -1.41 -6.19 -12.00
C PHE A 180 -2.88 -6.03 -12.43
N ASP A 181 -3.16 -6.08 -13.73
CA ASP A 181 -4.51 -5.91 -14.29
C ASP A 181 -5.23 -7.22 -14.65
N ASP A 182 -4.69 -8.37 -14.27
CA ASP A 182 -5.27 -9.68 -14.59
C ASP A 182 -6.36 -10.11 -13.60
N TYR A 183 -7.58 -9.64 -13.83
CA TYR A 183 -8.74 -10.05 -13.05
C TYR A 183 -9.15 -11.52 -13.25
N GLY A 184 -8.64 -12.20 -14.30
CA GLY A 184 -8.89 -13.62 -14.53
C GLY A 184 -8.20 -14.51 -13.49
N SER A 185 -7.11 -14.01 -12.91
CA SER A 185 -6.34 -14.70 -11.87
C SER A 185 -6.92 -14.58 -10.45
N ILE A 186 -8.05 -13.90 -10.26
CA ILE A 186 -8.68 -13.72 -8.94
C ILE A 186 -8.91 -15.06 -8.20
N PRO A 187 -9.44 -16.13 -8.83
CA PRO A 187 -9.61 -17.42 -8.14
C PRO A 187 -8.29 -18.01 -7.63
N ASN A 188 -7.23 -17.93 -8.44
CA ASN A 188 -5.89 -18.39 -8.06
C ASN A 188 -5.31 -17.54 -6.92
N LEU A 189 -5.49 -16.20 -6.96
CA LEU A 189 -5.04 -15.31 -5.88
C LEU A 189 -5.74 -15.61 -4.55
N LEU A 190 -7.02 -16.00 -4.58
CA LEU A 190 -7.75 -16.44 -3.39
C LEU A 190 -7.17 -17.75 -2.85
N GLU A 191 -6.90 -18.72 -3.72
CA GLU A 191 -6.29 -20.00 -3.34
C GLU A 191 -4.91 -19.82 -2.70
N LEU A 192 -4.04 -19.01 -3.32
CA LEU A 192 -2.73 -18.66 -2.76
C LEU A 192 -2.85 -17.97 -1.40
N GLY A 193 -3.85 -17.09 -1.23
CA GLY A 193 -4.14 -16.46 0.04
C GLY A 193 -4.56 -17.45 1.13
N TYR A 194 -5.40 -18.43 0.79
CA TYR A 194 -5.82 -19.48 1.74
C TYR A 194 -4.66 -20.39 2.12
N GLN A 195 -3.87 -20.85 1.14
CA GLN A 195 -2.68 -21.66 1.39
C GLN A 195 -1.70 -20.94 2.31
N TYR A 196 -1.46 -19.65 2.06
CA TYR A 196 -0.56 -18.86 2.90
C TYR A 196 -1.07 -18.71 4.35
N ILE A 197 -2.38 -18.58 4.55
CA ILE A 197 -2.95 -18.56 5.91
C ILE A 197 -2.74 -19.92 6.61
N GLU A 198 -2.92 -21.03 5.90
CA GLU A 198 -2.65 -22.38 6.43
C GLU A 198 -1.18 -22.56 6.80
N GLU A 199 -0.26 -22.07 5.96
CA GLU A 199 1.19 -22.06 6.26
C GLU A 199 1.52 -21.24 7.51
N LEU A 200 0.92 -20.06 7.67
CA LEU A 200 1.10 -19.22 8.85
C LEU A 200 0.57 -19.89 10.13
N ASP A 201 -0.53 -20.63 10.05
CA ASP A 201 -1.12 -21.36 11.19
C ASP A 201 -0.29 -22.60 11.57
N CYS A 202 0.26 -23.29 10.57
CA CYS A 202 1.10 -24.48 10.77
C CYS A 202 2.55 -24.16 11.14
N SER A 203 2.98 -22.90 11.02
CA SER A 203 4.36 -22.49 11.29
C SER A 203 4.73 -22.61 12.77
N ASP A 204 5.89 -23.21 13.05
CA ASP A 204 6.47 -23.28 14.40
C ASP A 204 6.72 -21.88 15.01
N GLU A 205 6.88 -20.85 14.16
CA GLU A 205 7.03 -19.45 14.60
C GLU A 205 5.73 -18.85 15.15
N ASN A 206 4.59 -19.50 14.91
CA ASN A 206 3.26 -19.11 15.36
C ASN A 206 2.94 -17.60 15.20
N PRO A 207 3.07 -17.05 13.97
CA PRO A 207 2.92 -15.63 13.71
C PRO A 207 1.51 -15.12 14.06
N ILE A 208 0.48 -15.94 13.85
CA ILE A 208 -0.92 -15.60 14.14
C ILE A 208 -1.13 -15.37 15.64
N ASN A 209 -0.68 -16.29 16.51
CA ASN A 209 -0.81 -16.08 17.96
C ASN A 209 0.05 -14.92 18.43
N THR A 210 1.28 -14.78 17.91
CA THR A 210 2.15 -13.64 18.22
C THR A 210 1.46 -12.31 17.88
N LEU A 211 0.71 -12.27 16.77
CA LEU A 211 -0.06 -11.10 16.36
C LEU A 211 -1.21 -10.82 17.34
N VAL A 212 -2.00 -11.84 17.68
CA VAL A 212 -3.14 -11.72 18.61
C VAL A 212 -2.66 -11.22 19.98
N GLU A 213 -1.60 -11.81 20.52
CA GLU A 213 -0.99 -11.39 21.79
C GLU A 213 -0.47 -9.94 21.73
N SER A 214 -0.01 -9.49 20.56
CA SER A 214 0.43 -8.10 20.38
C SER A 214 -0.71 -7.07 20.41
N PHE A 215 -1.94 -7.49 20.10
CA PHE A 215 -3.12 -6.61 20.07
C PHE A 215 -3.74 -6.37 21.45
N ASP A 216 -3.57 -7.30 22.39
CA ASP A 216 -3.98 -7.10 23.79
C ASP A 216 -3.23 -5.93 24.47
N LEU A 217 -2.20 -5.40 23.83
CA LEU A 217 -1.31 -4.36 24.34
C LEU A 217 -1.47 -2.97 23.67
N VAL A 218 -2.22 -2.82 22.56
CA VAL A 218 -2.06 -1.67 21.64
C VAL A 218 -3.36 -1.16 20.96
N LYS A 219 -3.44 0.16 20.72
CA LYS A 219 -4.41 0.79 19.80
C LYS A 219 -3.93 0.66 18.34
N CYS A 220 -4.67 -0.07 17.51
CA CYS A 220 -4.32 -0.32 16.11
C CYS A 220 -4.52 0.90 15.19
N PHE A 221 -3.63 1.03 14.20
CA PHE A 221 -3.82 1.84 13.00
C PHE A 221 -3.96 0.87 11.82
N LEU A 222 -4.99 1.04 11.00
CA LEU A 222 -5.08 0.34 9.73
C LEU A 222 -4.43 1.24 8.68
N VAL A 223 -3.52 0.67 7.89
CA VAL A 223 -2.88 1.33 6.75
C VAL A 223 -3.39 0.66 5.49
#